data_AF-A0A7S4SN74-F1
#
_entry.id   AF-A0A7S4SN74-F1
#
_cell.length_a   1.000
_cell.length_b   1.000
_cell.length_c   1.000
_cell.angle_alpha   90.00
_cell.angle_beta   90.00
_cell.angle_gamma   90.00
#
_symmetry.space_group_name_H-M   'P 1'
#
loop_
_entity.id
_entity.type
_entity.pdbx_description
1 polymer ?
#
loop_
_entity_poly.entity_id
_entity_poly.type
_entity_poly.pdbx_seq_one_letter_code
_entity_poly.pdbx_strand_id
1 'polypeptide(L)'
;MGNTCAPPRERESTNNFQAYGLGEKELYDRSEVAQATRNSTAFSVPDPKAPSPVLSVPRDEQGGGWPFNIFSGNPSERAFLSVGEALGHFYQERLLPLELDSGFHQFHAVELAPAHFLARPLILTIGQYSTGKTTFIRHLIESDYPGQHIGPEPTTDRFVVVCHGEEVQKIQGNALVYDTSLPFTPLSSFGNGFLCRLECARLPSPILEGVTFVDTPGVLSGEKQRLRRGYDFEEVITWFVDQAAMVILFFDAHKLDISDEFKRCISALTGSFQKVQILLNKADRMNTQQLMRVHGALMWALGKIMESPEVARVYVGSFWDEPLEAHELAGLFEREKDDLYTQIQHLPRSATVQKINDLSRRARLVKSHALLLEHLRNSMPSIFGQAQQWEDLLRRLPSVYLEVSQKSGVPLGDFPDSESMKQKLAMTDYSKLPRLDQKKVEKLNVLLSNDIPSLLRLVPAEEF
;
A
#
# COMPACT_ATOMS: atom_id res chain seq x y z
N MET A 1 -15.85 56.95 41.84
CA MET A 1 -15.81 58.43 41.92
C MET A 1 -14.53 58.90 41.25
N GLY A 2 -14.63 59.81 40.26
CA GLY A 2 -13.53 60.45 39.52
C GLY A 2 -12.88 59.55 38.45
N ASN A 3 -12.53 59.98 37.24
CA ASN A 3 -12.56 61.29 36.58
C ASN A 3 -12.58 61.09 35.06
N THR A 4 -13.24 62.00 34.35
CA THR A 4 -13.22 62.18 32.90
C THR A 4 -12.12 63.15 32.45
N CYS A 5 -11.52 62.89 31.29
CA CYS A 5 -11.45 63.79 30.11
C CYS A 5 -10.07 63.91 29.39
N ALA A 6 -10.11 63.61 28.08
CA ALA A 6 -9.32 64.07 26.92
C ALA A 6 -7.88 63.53 26.61
N PRO A 7 -7.58 63.17 25.34
CA PRO A 7 -6.27 62.68 24.86
C PRO A 7 -5.47 63.73 24.05
N PRO A 8 -4.19 63.45 23.70
CA PRO A 8 -3.63 64.05 22.49
C PRO A 8 -2.77 63.13 21.60
N ARG A 9 -3.08 63.22 20.30
CA ARG A 9 -2.23 63.41 19.10
C ARG A 9 -1.15 62.38 18.72
N GLU A 10 -1.44 61.74 17.58
CA GLU A 10 -0.52 61.08 16.66
C GLU A 10 0.53 62.04 16.09
N ARG A 11 1.75 61.51 15.87
CA ARG A 11 2.78 62.10 15.01
C ARG A 11 3.11 61.11 13.91
N GLU A 12 2.75 61.47 12.69
CA GLU A 12 3.29 60.92 11.45
C GLU A 12 4.73 61.42 11.23
N SER A 13 5.60 60.54 10.75
CA SER A 13 6.90 60.90 10.16
C SER A 13 7.18 60.03 8.95
N THR A 14 6.77 60.57 7.80
CA THR A 14 7.37 60.61 6.46
C THR A 14 8.56 59.70 6.05
N ASN A 15 8.37 59.11 4.87
CA ASN A 15 9.23 59.03 3.66
C ASN A 15 10.48 58.13 3.63
N ASN A 16 10.45 57.15 2.71
CA ASN A 16 11.16 57.26 1.43
C ASN A 16 10.90 56.02 0.55
N PHE A 17 10.38 56.20 -0.67
CA PHE A 17 10.90 55.51 -1.85
C PHE A 17 10.51 56.29 -3.12
N GLN A 18 11.54 56.63 -3.91
CA GLN A 18 11.51 57.53 -5.06
C GLN A 18 10.84 56.89 -6.27
N ALA A 19 10.07 57.72 -6.98
CA ALA A 19 9.64 57.52 -8.35
C ALA A 19 10.65 58.15 -9.32
N TYR A 20 10.86 57.49 -10.46
CA TYR A 20 11.14 58.15 -11.73
C TYR A 20 10.19 57.56 -12.77
N GLY A 21 9.42 58.43 -13.43
CA GLY A 21 8.53 58.09 -14.54
C GLY A 21 9.04 58.61 -15.88
N LEU A 22 8.13 58.52 -16.85
CA LEU A 22 8.19 58.85 -18.30
C LEU A 22 8.55 57.62 -19.16
N GLY A 23 7.81 57.22 -20.19
CA GLY A 23 6.66 57.83 -20.89
C GLY A 23 6.05 56.83 -21.88
N GLU A 24 4.93 57.22 -22.48
CA GLU A 24 3.98 56.43 -23.26
C GLU A 24 4.47 55.88 -24.63
N LYS A 25 3.66 54.93 -25.13
CA LYS A 25 3.42 54.47 -26.52
C LYS A 25 4.30 53.33 -27.04
N GLU A 26 3.70 52.14 -27.12
CA GLU A 26 3.86 51.27 -28.29
C GLU A 26 2.61 50.43 -28.54
N LEU A 27 2.25 50.36 -29.83
CA LEU A 27 1.06 49.78 -30.43
C LEU A 27 1.05 48.24 -30.29
N TYR A 28 -0.10 47.68 -29.90
CA TYR A 28 -0.38 46.26 -30.06
C TYR A 28 -0.69 45.95 -31.53
N ASP A 29 0.22 45.25 -32.21
CA ASP A 29 -0.02 44.72 -33.56
C ASP A 29 -0.97 43.51 -33.47
N ARG A 30 -2.09 43.59 -34.18
CA ARG A 30 -3.20 42.63 -34.21
C ARG A 30 -3.12 41.69 -35.43
N SER A 31 -1.92 41.34 -35.89
CA SER A 31 -1.75 40.55 -37.13
C SER A 31 -1.12 39.16 -36.98
N GLU A 32 -0.65 38.74 -35.81
CA GLU A 32 -0.03 37.40 -35.63
C GLU A 32 -0.96 36.28 -35.12
N VAL A 33 -2.21 36.57 -34.77
CA VAL A 33 -3.18 35.54 -34.31
C VAL A 33 -4.07 35.00 -35.46
N ALA A 34 -3.90 35.51 -36.69
CA ALA A 34 -4.76 35.17 -37.83
C ALA A 34 -4.14 34.20 -38.87
N GLN A 35 -2.93 33.66 -38.63
CA GLN A 35 -2.27 32.73 -39.56
C GLN A 35 -2.17 31.27 -39.07
N ALA A 36 -2.57 30.95 -37.84
CA ALA A 36 -2.62 29.58 -37.35
C ALA A 36 -3.95 28.83 -37.64
N THR A 37 -4.89 29.47 -38.36
CA THR A 37 -6.24 28.92 -38.63
C THR A 37 -6.55 28.69 -40.11
N ARG A 38 -5.52 28.49 -40.95
CA ARG A 38 -5.68 28.12 -42.36
C ARG A 38 -4.77 26.94 -42.72
N ASN A 39 -5.11 25.77 -42.18
CA ASN A 39 -4.85 24.45 -42.78
C ASN A 39 -5.79 23.45 -42.08
N SER A 40 -7.09 23.65 -42.27
CA SER A 40 -8.14 22.69 -41.94
C SER A 40 -8.80 22.28 -43.24
N THR A 41 -8.36 21.14 -43.78
CA THR A 41 -9.05 20.44 -44.87
C THR A 41 -9.83 19.28 -44.25
N ALA A 42 -11.15 19.46 -44.18
CA ALA A 42 -12.23 18.47 -44.17
C ALA A 42 -11.97 17.07 -43.58
N PHE A 43 -12.46 16.83 -42.36
CA PHE A 43 -12.82 15.48 -41.92
C PHE A 43 -14.29 15.20 -42.27
N SER A 44 -14.49 14.24 -43.17
CA SER A 44 -15.78 13.67 -43.54
C SER A 44 -16.30 12.70 -42.48
N VAL A 45 -17.61 12.78 -42.20
CA VAL A 45 -18.36 11.87 -41.32
C VAL A 45 -18.46 10.48 -41.96
N PRO A 46 -18.20 9.34 -41.26
CA PRO A 46 -18.43 8.02 -41.82
C PRO A 46 -19.88 7.54 -41.66
N ASP A 47 -20.41 6.99 -42.75
CA ASP A 47 -21.70 6.29 -42.89
C ASP A 47 -21.69 4.93 -42.14
N PRO A 48 -22.75 4.48 -41.44
CA PRO A 48 -22.65 3.42 -40.42
C PRO A 48 -22.81 1.98 -40.95
N LYS A 49 -22.53 1.69 -42.23
CA LYS A 49 -22.61 0.32 -42.79
C LYS A 49 -21.58 0.07 -43.90
N ALA A 50 -20.32 -0.22 -43.55
CA ALA A 50 -19.37 -0.92 -44.41
C ALA A 50 -18.30 -1.64 -43.54
N PRO A 51 -17.88 -2.88 -43.90
CA PRO A 51 -16.90 -3.62 -43.11
C PRO A 51 -15.46 -3.15 -43.39
N SER A 52 -14.69 -2.94 -42.33
CA SER A 52 -13.27 -2.57 -42.38
C SER A 52 -12.37 -3.78 -42.70
N PRO A 53 -11.20 -3.57 -43.33
CA PRO A 53 -10.37 -4.65 -43.88
C PRO A 53 -9.68 -5.49 -42.80
N VAL A 54 -9.65 -6.80 -43.05
CA VAL A 54 -9.04 -7.83 -42.22
C VAL A 54 -7.51 -7.69 -42.26
N LEU A 55 -6.91 -7.36 -41.12
CA LEU A 55 -5.50 -7.61 -40.83
C LEU A 55 -5.39 -9.02 -40.24
N SER A 56 -4.78 -9.92 -40.99
CA SER A 56 -4.55 -11.31 -40.63
C SER A 56 -3.48 -11.40 -39.53
N VAL A 57 -3.92 -11.72 -38.32
CA VAL A 57 -3.06 -12.20 -37.22
C VAL A 57 -3.17 -13.72 -37.18
N PRO A 58 -2.06 -14.48 -37.08
CA PRO A 58 -2.13 -15.92 -36.86
C PRO A 58 -2.90 -16.19 -35.56
N ARG A 59 -3.96 -17.00 -35.64
CA ARG A 59 -4.64 -17.54 -34.47
C ARG A 59 -3.69 -18.50 -33.76
N ASP A 60 -3.20 -18.12 -32.59
CA ASP A 60 -2.95 -19.10 -31.53
C ASP A 60 -4.23 -19.22 -30.71
N GLU A 61 -4.88 -20.37 -30.86
CA GLU A 61 -5.94 -20.83 -29.96
C GLU A 61 -5.29 -21.26 -28.64
N GLN A 62 -5.30 -20.37 -27.65
CA GLN A 62 -5.37 -20.69 -26.21
C GLN A 62 -5.62 -19.42 -25.41
N GLY A 63 -6.50 -19.53 -24.40
CA GLY A 63 -6.99 -18.42 -23.59
C GLY A 63 -5.88 -17.60 -22.92
N GLY A 64 -6.21 -16.35 -22.60
CA GLY A 64 -5.29 -15.35 -22.04
C GLY A 64 -4.51 -15.86 -20.83
N GLY A 65 -3.28 -16.28 -21.09
CA GLY A 65 -2.26 -16.60 -20.11
C GLY A 65 -0.95 -15.96 -20.59
N TRP A 66 -0.29 -15.24 -19.70
CA TRP A 66 0.99 -14.58 -19.94
C TRP A 66 2.01 -15.59 -20.51
N PRO A 67 2.59 -15.40 -21.71
CA PRO A 67 3.58 -16.32 -22.24
C PRO A 67 4.97 -15.83 -21.82
N PHE A 68 5.46 -16.25 -20.65
CA PHE A 68 6.87 -16.09 -20.30
C PHE A 68 7.47 -17.41 -19.84
N ASN A 69 8.23 -18.06 -20.72
CA ASN A 69 9.25 -19.02 -20.31
C ASN A 69 10.39 -18.22 -19.69
N ILE A 70 10.44 -18.14 -18.36
CA ILE A 70 11.34 -17.22 -17.65
C ILE A 70 12.81 -17.67 -17.65
N PHE A 71 13.15 -18.90 -18.04
CA PHE A 71 14.54 -19.33 -18.21
C PHE A 71 14.68 -20.35 -19.34
N SER A 72 15.33 -19.97 -20.44
CA SER A 72 15.83 -20.93 -21.43
C SER A 72 17.31 -20.66 -21.70
N GLY A 73 18.18 -21.35 -20.96
CA GLY A 73 19.63 -21.21 -21.11
C GLY A 73 20.51 -22.20 -20.34
N ASN A 74 19.98 -23.30 -19.78
CA ASN A 74 20.76 -24.46 -19.35
C ASN A 74 19.82 -25.66 -19.05
N PRO A 75 20.22 -26.93 -19.31
CA PRO A 75 19.37 -28.11 -19.12
C PRO A 75 19.10 -28.47 -17.64
N SER A 76 19.41 -27.58 -16.69
CA SER A 76 19.23 -27.77 -15.24
C SER A 76 18.31 -26.73 -14.57
N GLU A 77 17.67 -25.84 -15.32
CA GLU A 77 16.85 -24.75 -14.76
C GLU A 77 15.35 -25.05 -14.82
N ARG A 78 14.66 -24.88 -13.68
CA ARG A 78 13.19 -24.93 -13.55
C ARG A 78 12.57 -23.70 -14.21
N ALA A 79 11.60 -23.90 -15.08
CA ALA A 79 10.72 -22.83 -15.54
C ALA A 79 9.72 -22.47 -14.42
N PHE A 80 9.55 -21.18 -14.14
CA PHE A 80 8.53 -20.67 -13.22
C PHE A 80 7.41 -20.02 -14.04
N LEU A 81 6.16 -20.16 -13.59
CA LEU A 81 5.00 -19.56 -14.26
C LEU A 81 4.83 -18.09 -13.89
N SER A 82 5.39 -17.65 -12.74
CA SER A 82 5.34 -16.25 -12.31
C SER A 82 6.55 -15.83 -11.46
N VAL A 83 6.75 -14.52 -11.32
CA VAL A 83 7.75 -13.93 -10.40
C VAL A 83 7.47 -14.34 -8.94
N GLY A 84 6.20 -14.44 -8.56
CA GLY A 84 5.80 -14.88 -7.21
C GLY A 84 6.27 -16.31 -6.90
N GLU A 85 6.10 -17.24 -7.84
CA GLU A 85 6.59 -18.62 -7.68
C GLU A 85 8.12 -18.67 -7.56
N ALA A 86 8.83 -17.92 -8.41
CA ALA A 86 10.28 -17.84 -8.35
C ALA A 86 10.78 -17.27 -7.00
N LEU A 87 10.13 -16.22 -6.49
CA LEU A 87 10.43 -15.65 -5.16
C LEU A 87 10.21 -16.68 -4.05
N GLY A 88 9.06 -17.38 -4.06
CA GLY A 88 8.76 -18.41 -3.07
C GLY A 88 9.78 -19.55 -3.10
N HIS A 89 10.19 -19.99 -4.29
CA HIS A 89 11.23 -21.00 -4.45
C HIS A 89 12.58 -20.51 -3.92
N PHE A 90 13.02 -19.30 -4.27
CA PHE A 90 14.29 -18.76 -3.78
C PHE A 90 14.29 -18.54 -2.27
N TYR A 91 13.16 -18.11 -1.70
CA TYR A 91 12.99 -18.05 -0.25
C TYR A 91 13.24 -19.41 0.40
N GLN A 92 12.52 -20.45 -0.06
CA GLN A 92 12.61 -21.80 0.51
C GLN A 92 14.00 -22.43 0.35
N GLU A 93 14.65 -22.27 -0.80
CA GLU A 93 15.91 -22.95 -1.12
C GLU A 93 17.16 -22.21 -0.60
N ARG A 94 17.10 -20.88 -0.50
CA ARG A 94 18.30 -20.04 -0.29
C ARG A 94 18.23 -19.19 0.98
N LEU A 95 17.05 -18.85 1.49
CA LEU A 95 16.92 -17.99 2.66
C LEU A 95 16.43 -18.73 3.91
N LEU A 96 15.30 -19.44 3.82
CA LEU A 96 14.66 -20.15 4.93
C LEU A 96 15.62 -21.09 5.70
N PRO A 97 16.53 -21.86 5.07
CA PRO A 97 17.43 -22.74 5.81
C PRO A 97 18.37 -22.00 6.77
N LEU A 98 18.71 -20.73 6.48
CA LEU A 98 19.53 -19.90 7.35
C LEU A 98 18.68 -19.21 8.42
N GLU A 99 17.42 -18.87 8.12
CA GLU A 99 16.46 -18.37 9.12
C GLU A 99 16.26 -19.38 10.25
N LEU A 100 16.04 -20.64 9.89
CA LEU A 100 15.84 -21.73 10.85
C LEU A 100 17.10 -22.00 11.68
N ASP A 101 18.27 -22.13 11.03
CA ASP A 101 19.53 -22.40 11.72
C ASP A 101 19.93 -21.29 12.70
N SER A 102 19.69 -20.03 12.33
CA SER A 102 20.07 -18.86 13.13
C SER A 102 19.03 -18.47 14.19
N GLY A 103 17.93 -19.22 14.30
CA GLY A 103 16.82 -18.89 15.20
C GLY A 103 16.13 -17.57 14.86
N PHE A 104 16.21 -17.11 13.62
CA PHE A 104 15.77 -15.80 13.15
C PHE A 104 14.34 -15.44 13.60
N HIS A 105 13.42 -16.41 13.57
CA HIS A 105 12.01 -16.21 13.91
C HIS A 105 11.76 -15.83 15.38
N GLN A 106 12.69 -16.17 16.28
CA GLN A 106 12.61 -15.76 17.69
C GLN A 106 13.02 -14.30 17.88
N PHE A 107 13.80 -13.76 16.93
CA PHE A 107 14.35 -12.42 17.03
C PHE A 107 13.58 -11.40 16.20
N HIS A 108 13.21 -11.71 14.97
CA HIS A 108 12.85 -10.66 14.02
C HIS A 108 11.44 -10.82 13.46
N ALA A 109 11.20 -11.88 12.68
CA ALA A 109 9.94 -12.06 11.97
C ALA A 109 9.63 -13.54 11.76
N VAL A 110 8.34 -13.86 11.72
CA VAL A 110 7.83 -15.21 11.43
C VAL A 110 8.21 -15.68 10.02
N GLU A 111 8.10 -16.98 9.80
CA GLU A 111 8.27 -17.62 8.49
C GLU A 111 7.24 -17.09 7.48
N LEU A 112 7.67 -16.90 6.24
CA LEU A 112 6.77 -16.48 5.15
C LEU A 112 6.04 -17.69 4.58
N ALA A 113 4.72 -17.69 4.69
CA ALA A 113 3.88 -18.73 4.10
C ALA A 113 3.93 -18.68 2.56
N PRO A 114 3.79 -19.81 1.84
CA PRO A 114 3.78 -19.83 0.37
C PRO A 114 2.77 -18.86 -0.26
N ALA A 115 1.58 -18.72 0.35
CA ALA A 115 0.54 -17.80 -0.10
C ALA A 115 1.00 -16.34 -0.15
N HIS A 116 1.96 -15.93 0.68
CA HIS A 116 2.48 -14.56 0.69
C HIS A 116 3.07 -14.17 -0.68
N PHE A 117 3.80 -15.07 -1.31
CA PHE A 117 4.47 -14.80 -2.58
C PHE A 117 3.49 -14.68 -3.74
N LEU A 118 2.42 -15.48 -3.71
CA LEU A 118 1.38 -15.52 -4.75
C LEU A 118 0.23 -14.53 -4.50
N ALA A 119 0.13 -13.97 -3.29
CA ALA A 119 -0.94 -13.04 -2.93
C ALA A 119 -0.99 -11.83 -3.85
N ARG A 120 -2.18 -11.48 -4.33
CA ARG A 120 -2.39 -10.24 -5.10
C ARG A 120 -2.33 -9.03 -4.16
N PRO A 121 -1.91 -7.84 -4.64
CA PRO A 121 -1.98 -6.63 -3.83
C PRO A 121 -3.40 -6.38 -3.32
N LEU A 122 -3.48 -6.10 -2.03
CA LEU A 122 -4.73 -5.85 -1.32
C LEU A 122 -5.05 -4.35 -1.34
N ILE A 123 -6.28 -4.00 -1.76
CA ILE A 123 -6.85 -2.66 -1.70
C ILE A 123 -7.87 -2.64 -0.56
N LEU A 124 -7.56 -1.90 0.49
CA LEU A 124 -8.43 -1.75 1.65
C LEU A 124 -9.30 -0.51 1.50
N THR A 125 -10.62 -0.68 1.58
CA THR A 125 -11.54 0.47 1.57
C THR A 125 -11.93 0.80 3.02
N ILE A 126 -11.80 2.06 3.45
CA ILE A 126 -12.21 2.49 4.79
C ILE A 126 -13.07 3.73 4.67
N GLY A 127 -14.16 3.81 5.43
CA GLY A 127 -14.99 5.00 5.47
C GLY A 127 -16.25 4.79 6.28
N GLN A 128 -16.91 5.89 6.61
CA GLN A 128 -18.15 5.85 7.38
C GLN A 128 -19.29 5.16 6.63
N TYR A 129 -20.43 5.04 7.31
CA TYR A 129 -21.62 4.47 6.74
C TYR A 129 -22.11 5.26 5.50
N SER A 130 -22.58 4.55 4.48
CA SER A 130 -23.15 5.12 3.25
C SER A 130 -22.18 5.95 2.38
N THR A 131 -20.85 5.87 2.57
CA THR A 131 -19.89 6.62 1.73
C THR A 131 -19.64 6.03 0.33
N GLY A 132 -20.19 4.85 0.03
CA GLY A 132 -20.14 4.22 -1.30
C GLY A 132 -19.02 3.20 -1.53
N LYS A 133 -18.41 2.62 -0.47
CA LYS A 133 -17.37 1.58 -0.57
C LYS A 133 -17.80 0.37 -1.41
N THR A 134 -18.89 -0.28 -1.00
CA THR A 134 -19.46 -1.46 -1.69
C THR A 134 -19.85 -1.12 -3.13
N THR A 135 -20.46 0.05 -3.36
CA THR A 135 -20.83 0.53 -4.71
C THR A 135 -19.59 0.74 -5.59
N PHE A 136 -18.52 1.30 -5.05
CA PHE A 136 -17.26 1.50 -5.77
C PHE A 136 -16.63 0.17 -6.20
N ILE A 137 -16.60 -0.82 -5.30
CA ILE A 137 -16.07 -2.16 -5.63
C ILE A 137 -16.93 -2.80 -6.71
N ARG A 138 -18.26 -2.77 -6.55
CA ARG A 138 -19.22 -3.30 -7.54
C ARG A 138 -19.04 -2.65 -8.92
N HIS A 139 -18.85 -1.33 -8.94
CA HIS A 139 -18.63 -0.56 -10.15
C HIS A 139 -17.32 -0.97 -10.84
N LEU A 140 -16.23 -1.12 -10.09
CA LEU A 140 -14.93 -1.54 -10.64
C LEU A 140 -14.91 -2.99 -11.16
N ILE A 141 -15.61 -3.90 -10.50
CA ILE A 141 -15.67 -5.31 -10.94
C ILE A 141 -16.76 -5.57 -11.99
N GLU A 142 -17.58 -4.55 -12.29
CA GLU A 142 -18.73 -4.58 -13.21
C GLU A 142 -19.73 -5.71 -12.93
N SER A 143 -19.80 -6.15 -11.67
CA SER A 143 -20.60 -7.30 -11.25
C SER A 143 -20.99 -7.20 -9.79
N ASP A 144 -22.09 -7.86 -9.47
CA ASP A 144 -22.44 -8.19 -8.10
C ASP A 144 -21.49 -9.24 -7.50
N TYR A 145 -21.23 -9.18 -6.19
CA TYR A 145 -20.42 -10.16 -5.47
C TYR A 145 -21.12 -10.71 -4.21
N PRO A 146 -20.88 -11.99 -3.85
CA PRO A 146 -21.48 -12.58 -2.65
C PRO A 146 -21.17 -11.79 -1.37
N GLY A 147 -22.17 -11.63 -0.50
CA GLY A 147 -22.01 -10.92 0.77
C GLY A 147 -22.06 -9.40 0.68
N GLN A 148 -22.13 -8.82 -0.53
CA GLN A 148 -22.40 -7.39 -0.68
C GLN A 148 -23.79 -7.05 -0.15
N HIS A 149 -23.91 -5.89 0.51
CA HIS A 149 -25.19 -5.32 0.89
C HIS A 149 -25.15 -3.81 0.64
N ILE A 150 -25.98 -3.34 -0.28
CA ILE A 150 -26.11 -1.92 -0.60
C ILE A 150 -27.48 -1.45 -0.09
N GLY A 151 -27.48 -0.56 0.90
CA GLY A 151 -28.70 0.00 1.47
C GLY A 151 -28.45 1.31 2.24
N PRO A 152 -29.51 2.08 2.52
CA PRO A 152 -29.41 3.34 3.28
C PRO A 152 -29.27 3.12 4.81
N GLU A 153 -29.64 1.94 5.32
CA GLU A 153 -29.52 1.55 6.73
C GLU A 153 -28.21 0.77 6.99
N PRO A 154 -27.60 0.81 8.19
CA PRO A 154 -26.37 0.09 8.56
C PRO A 154 -26.32 -1.40 8.15
N THR A 155 -26.02 -1.69 6.89
CA THR A 155 -26.24 -3.00 6.27
C THR A 155 -24.96 -3.84 6.15
N THR A 156 -23.79 -3.23 5.89
CA THR A 156 -22.50 -3.94 5.89
C THR A 156 -21.90 -3.94 7.30
N ASP A 157 -22.10 -5.05 8.01
CA ASP A 157 -21.55 -5.30 9.36
C ASP A 157 -20.42 -6.35 9.36
N ARG A 158 -19.90 -6.67 8.17
CA ARG A 158 -18.87 -7.69 7.90
C ARG A 158 -17.73 -7.13 7.06
N PHE A 159 -16.54 -7.69 7.26
CA PHE A 159 -15.43 -7.56 6.33
C PHE A 159 -15.63 -8.56 5.20
N VAL A 160 -15.61 -8.08 3.96
CA VAL A 160 -15.73 -8.93 2.77
C VAL A 160 -14.46 -8.82 1.95
N VAL A 161 -13.70 -9.91 1.90
CA VAL A 161 -12.55 -10.05 0.99
C VAL A 161 -13.07 -10.45 -0.37
N VAL A 162 -12.96 -9.56 -1.36
CA VAL A 162 -13.38 -9.81 -2.74
C VAL A 162 -12.14 -10.13 -3.57
N CYS A 163 -12.01 -11.38 -3.99
CA CYS A 163 -10.84 -11.86 -4.74
C CYS A 163 -11.24 -12.74 -5.92
N HIS A 164 -10.27 -13.00 -6.80
CA HIS A 164 -10.52 -13.84 -7.97
C HIS A 164 -10.74 -15.30 -7.58
N GLY A 165 -11.68 -15.94 -8.26
CA GLY A 165 -11.84 -17.39 -8.31
C GLY A 165 -12.49 -17.80 -9.61
N GLU A 166 -12.33 -19.06 -10.02
CA GLU A 166 -12.90 -19.59 -11.26
C GLU A 166 -14.44 -19.62 -11.21
N GLU A 167 -14.99 -19.81 -10.01
CA GLU A 167 -16.43 -19.85 -9.76
C GLU A 167 -16.83 -18.84 -8.69
N VAL A 168 -18.11 -18.44 -8.73
CA VAL A 168 -18.70 -17.59 -7.71
C VAL A 168 -18.87 -18.39 -6.42
N GLN A 169 -18.11 -18.05 -5.39
CA GLN A 169 -18.10 -18.76 -4.11
C GLN A 169 -18.12 -17.80 -2.93
N LYS A 170 -18.87 -18.15 -1.89
CA LYS A 170 -18.83 -17.49 -0.59
C LYS A 170 -18.18 -18.40 0.45
N ILE A 171 -17.11 -17.92 1.07
CA ILE A 171 -16.37 -18.64 2.12
C ILE A 171 -16.53 -17.86 3.43
N GLN A 172 -16.92 -18.54 4.51
CA GLN A 172 -17.04 -17.94 5.83
C GLN A 172 -15.66 -17.78 6.48
N GLY A 173 -15.47 -16.75 7.31
CA GLY A 173 -14.18 -16.43 7.94
C GLY A 173 -13.57 -17.60 8.73
N ASN A 174 -14.40 -18.38 9.43
CA ASN A 174 -13.97 -19.59 10.14
C ASN A 174 -13.37 -20.66 9.23
N ALA A 175 -13.80 -20.76 7.96
CA ALA A 175 -13.20 -21.64 6.97
C ALA A 175 -12.01 -20.97 6.26
N LEU A 176 -12.11 -19.66 6.00
CA LEU A 176 -11.11 -18.88 5.27
C LEU A 176 -9.73 -18.95 5.91
N VAL A 177 -9.63 -18.91 7.24
CA VAL A 177 -8.34 -18.94 7.94
C VAL A 177 -7.58 -20.27 7.77
N TYR A 178 -8.26 -21.34 7.36
CA TYR A 178 -7.64 -22.63 7.08
C TYR A 178 -7.27 -22.81 5.60
N ASP A 179 -7.64 -21.87 4.73
CA ASP A 179 -7.27 -21.90 3.32
C ASP A 179 -5.83 -21.39 3.14
N THR A 180 -4.91 -22.32 2.90
CA THR A 180 -3.48 -22.03 2.72
C THR A 180 -3.14 -21.44 1.36
N SER A 181 -4.10 -21.32 0.43
CA SER A 181 -3.90 -20.62 -0.84
C SER A 181 -3.99 -19.10 -0.68
N LEU A 182 -4.57 -18.60 0.41
CA LEU A 182 -4.74 -17.19 0.70
C LEU A 182 -3.96 -16.74 1.94
N PRO A 183 -3.51 -15.48 2.02
CA PRO A 183 -2.68 -14.99 3.12
C PRO A 183 -3.50 -14.61 4.38
N PHE A 184 -4.63 -15.27 4.64
CA PHE A 184 -5.58 -14.88 5.70
C PHE A 184 -5.54 -15.76 6.95
N THR A 185 -4.71 -16.81 6.99
CA THR A 185 -4.51 -17.65 8.19
C THR A 185 -4.18 -16.86 9.47
N PRO A 186 -3.36 -15.78 9.44
CA PRO A 186 -3.07 -15.00 10.64
C PRO A 186 -4.31 -14.36 11.28
N LEU A 187 -5.39 -14.15 10.53
CA LEU A 187 -6.64 -13.58 11.07
C LEU A 187 -7.30 -14.46 12.14
N SER A 188 -6.88 -15.72 12.28
CA SER A 188 -7.36 -16.62 13.33
C SER A 188 -7.08 -16.11 14.75
N SER A 189 -6.05 -15.27 14.94
CA SER A 189 -5.70 -14.68 16.23
C SER A 189 -6.76 -13.72 16.78
N PHE A 190 -7.59 -13.12 15.92
CA PHE A 190 -8.68 -12.23 16.32
C PHE A 190 -9.89 -12.99 16.90
N GLY A 191 -9.91 -14.32 16.80
CA GLY A 191 -10.90 -15.18 17.43
C GLY A 191 -12.29 -15.19 16.77
N ASN A 192 -13.15 -16.07 17.27
CA ASN A 192 -14.44 -16.38 16.65
C ASN A 192 -15.41 -15.18 16.55
N GLY A 193 -15.29 -14.19 17.45
CA GLY A 193 -16.11 -12.97 17.39
C GLY A 193 -15.90 -12.19 16.09
N PHE A 194 -14.65 -12.05 15.67
CA PHE A 194 -14.30 -11.44 14.39
C PHE A 194 -14.56 -12.39 13.21
N LEU A 195 -14.16 -13.67 13.31
CA LEU A 195 -14.28 -14.61 12.18
C LEU A 195 -15.73 -14.83 11.73
N CYS A 196 -16.71 -14.71 12.62
CA CYS A 196 -18.14 -14.72 12.25
C CYS A 196 -18.58 -13.52 11.41
N ARG A 197 -17.76 -12.46 11.39
CA ARG A 197 -17.95 -11.18 10.70
C ARG A 197 -16.97 -10.98 9.54
N LEU A 198 -16.21 -12.02 9.20
CA LEU A 198 -15.31 -12.04 8.05
C LEU A 198 -15.89 -12.99 7.01
N GLU A 199 -15.89 -12.59 5.75
CA GLU A 199 -16.32 -13.40 4.63
C GLU A 199 -15.35 -13.19 3.46
N CYS A 200 -15.24 -14.18 2.59
CA CYS A 200 -14.54 -14.07 1.32
C CYS A 200 -15.50 -14.38 0.18
N ALA A 201 -15.54 -13.47 -0.78
CA ALA A 201 -16.27 -13.57 -2.02
C ALA A 201 -15.28 -13.82 -3.16
N ARG A 202 -15.34 -15.01 -3.74
CA ARG A 202 -14.59 -15.39 -4.94
C ARG A 202 -15.50 -15.28 -6.15
N LEU A 203 -15.00 -14.72 -7.23
CA LEU A 203 -15.70 -14.65 -8.50
C LEU A 203 -14.73 -14.41 -9.66
N PRO A 204 -15.08 -14.87 -10.87
CA PRO A 204 -14.28 -14.58 -12.05
C PRO A 204 -14.47 -13.10 -12.43
N SER A 205 -13.37 -12.35 -12.40
CA SER A 205 -13.34 -10.96 -12.84
C SER A 205 -11.91 -10.58 -13.25
N PRO A 206 -11.72 -9.94 -14.42
CA PRO A 206 -10.38 -9.57 -14.91
C PRO A 206 -9.62 -8.66 -13.95
N ILE A 207 -10.29 -7.70 -13.30
CA ILE A 207 -9.62 -6.81 -12.33
C ILE A 207 -9.13 -7.60 -11.11
N LEU A 208 -9.89 -8.60 -10.66
CA LEU A 208 -9.54 -9.42 -9.50
C LEU A 208 -8.38 -10.38 -9.78
N GLU A 209 -8.03 -10.62 -11.04
CA GLU A 209 -6.80 -11.35 -11.40
C GLU A 209 -5.54 -10.55 -11.03
N GLY A 210 -5.65 -9.22 -11.00
CA GLY A 210 -4.56 -8.32 -10.60
C GLY A 210 -4.59 -7.93 -9.13
N VAL A 211 -5.77 -7.68 -8.56
CA VAL A 211 -5.90 -7.11 -7.20
C VAL A 211 -6.91 -7.87 -6.33
N THR A 212 -6.88 -7.64 -5.03
CA THR A 212 -7.90 -8.13 -4.08
C THR A 212 -8.46 -6.96 -3.30
N PHE A 213 -9.78 -6.84 -3.20
CA PHE A 213 -10.41 -5.79 -2.41
C PHE A 213 -10.80 -6.29 -1.03
N VAL A 214 -10.76 -5.39 -0.05
CA VAL A 214 -11.41 -5.59 1.25
C VAL A 214 -12.44 -4.50 1.43
N ASP A 215 -13.71 -4.90 1.36
CA ASP A 215 -14.84 -4.07 1.75
C ASP A 215 -14.99 -4.11 3.27
N THR A 216 -14.76 -2.99 3.94
CA THR A 216 -14.89 -2.92 5.40
C THR A 216 -16.30 -2.52 5.81
N PRO A 217 -16.76 -2.92 7.01
CA PRO A 217 -17.94 -2.33 7.62
C PRO A 217 -17.85 -0.80 7.64
N GLY A 218 -19.00 -0.12 7.50
CA GLY A 218 -19.05 1.33 7.68
C GLY A 218 -18.65 1.71 9.11
N VAL A 219 -17.69 2.63 9.24
CA VAL A 219 -17.29 3.13 10.57
C VAL A 219 -18.48 3.85 11.21
N LEU A 220 -18.80 3.50 12.45
CA LEU A 220 -20.02 3.94 13.11
C LEU A 220 -19.75 5.16 13.98
N SER A 221 -20.75 6.03 14.12
CA SER A 221 -20.70 7.14 15.07
C SER A 221 -21.32 6.69 16.39
N GLY A 222 -20.51 6.22 17.35
CA GLY A 222 -20.95 6.07 18.75
C GLY A 222 -20.49 4.81 19.49
N GLU A 223 -20.20 5.00 20.78
CA GLU A 223 -19.60 4.00 21.68
C GLU A 223 -20.48 2.74 21.92
N LYS A 224 -21.81 2.89 21.89
CA LYS A 224 -22.76 1.78 22.06
C LYS A 224 -22.71 0.75 20.94
N GLN A 225 -22.34 1.17 19.73
CA GLN A 225 -22.22 0.26 18.59
C GLN A 225 -20.85 -0.43 18.54
N ARG A 226 -19.79 0.22 19.05
CA ARG A 226 -18.47 -0.39 19.25
C ARG A 226 -18.56 -1.65 20.12
N LEU A 227 -19.25 -1.54 21.27
CA LEU A 227 -19.43 -2.66 22.21
C LEU A 227 -20.23 -3.84 21.62
N ARG A 228 -21.02 -3.63 20.56
CA ARG A 228 -21.84 -4.68 19.92
C ARG A 228 -21.08 -5.55 18.91
N ARG A 229 -19.88 -5.15 18.46
CA ARG A 229 -19.14 -5.88 17.42
C ARG A 229 -18.57 -7.21 17.90
N GLY A 230 -18.16 -7.28 19.17
CA GLY A 230 -17.58 -8.50 19.75
C GLY A 230 -16.14 -8.80 19.30
N TYR A 231 -15.45 -7.82 18.72
CA TYR A 231 -14.03 -7.85 18.36
C TYR A 231 -13.45 -6.42 18.37
N ASP A 232 -12.12 -6.29 18.43
CA ASP A 232 -11.46 -5.00 18.31
C ASP A 232 -11.35 -4.58 16.84
N PHE A 233 -12.13 -3.57 16.45
CA PHE A 233 -12.15 -3.07 15.08
C PHE A 233 -10.87 -2.33 14.70
N GLU A 234 -10.25 -1.62 15.64
CA GLU A 234 -9.04 -0.82 15.37
C GLU A 234 -7.85 -1.75 15.14
N GLU A 235 -7.74 -2.82 15.92
CA GLU A 235 -6.71 -3.85 15.77
C GLU A 235 -6.82 -4.57 14.42
N VAL A 236 -8.05 -4.95 14.03
CA VAL A 236 -8.31 -5.59 12.73
C VAL A 236 -7.99 -4.64 11.57
N ILE A 237 -8.39 -3.37 11.65
CA ILE A 237 -8.05 -2.38 10.63
C ILE A 237 -6.54 -2.20 10.53
N THR A 238 -5.84 -2.10 11.65
CA THR A 238 -4.37 -1.99 11.68
C THR A 238 -3.72 -3.16 10.93
N TRP A 239 -4.19 -4.39 11.19
CA TRP A 239 -3.67 -5.56 10.48
C TRP A 239 -3.91 -5.50 8.97
N PHE A 240 -5.13 -5.13 8.53
CA PHE A 240 -5.41 -4.99 7.10
C PHE A 240 -4.63 -3.85 6.46
N VAL A 241 -4.42 -2.75 7.19
CA VAL A 241 -3.60 -1.64 6.75
C VAL A 241 -2.19 -2.14 6.52
N ASP A 242 -1.58 -2.90 7.43
CA ASP A 242 -0.24 -3.45 7.24
C ASP A 242 -0.13 -4.35 6.00
N GLN A 243 -1.17 -5.15 5.70
CA GLN A 243 -1.20 -6.01 4.51
C GLN A 243 -1.55 -5.28 3.20
N ALA A 244 -2.20 -4.11 3.28
CA ALA A 244 -2.67 -3.40 2.11
C ALA A 244 -1.53 -2.80 1.28
N ALA A 245 -1.62 -2.94 -0.04
CA ALA A 245 -0.79 -2.21 -0.99
C ALA A 245 -1.34 -0.78 -1.23
N MET A 246 -2.66 -0.61 -1.08
CA MET A 246 -3.35 0.68 -1.18
C MET A 246 -4.49 0.73 -0.17
N VAL A 247 -4.67 1.88 0.49
CA VAL A 247 -5.80 2.16 1.37
C VAL A 247 -6.60 3.31 0.78
N ILE A 248 -7.89 3.10 0.49
CA ILE A 248 -8.77 4.14 -0.02
C ILE A 248 -9.66 4.62 1.12
N LEU A 249 -9.51 5.89 1.53
CA LEU A 249 -10.34 6.54 2.53
C LEU A 249 -11.52 7.26 1.86
N PHE A 250 -12.74 6.76 2.10
CA PHE A 250 -13.96 7.28 1.53
C PHE A 250 -14.59 8.36 2.41
N PHE A 251 -14.89 9.50 1.78
CA PHE A 251 -15.66 10.61 2.32
C PHE A 251 -16.87 10.88 1.44
N ASP A 252 -18.02 11.19 2.05
CA ASP A 252 -19.20 11.67 1.33
C ASP A 252 -19.11 13.19 1.26
N ALA A 253 -19.10 13.76 0.04
CA ALA A 253 -19.02 15.20 -0.14
C ALA A 253 -20.13 15.95 0.60
N HIS A 254 -21.33 15.37 0.70
CA HIS A 254 -22.49 15.99 1.34
C HIS A 254 -22.47 15.90 2.87
N LYS A 255 -21.68 14.97 3.42
CA LYS A 255 -21.64 14.65 4.85
C LYS A 255 -20.20 14.47 5.31
N LEU A 256 -19.44 15.57 5.29
CA LEU A 256 -18.10 15.63 5.85
C LEU A 256 -18.14 15.68 7.39
N ASP A 257 -18.58 14.59 8.00
CA ASP A 257 -18.36 14.36 9.42
C ASP A 257 -17.21 13.37 9.59
N ILE A 258 -16.32 13.59 10.55
CA ILE A 258 -15.28 12.62 10.90
C ILE A 258 -15.53 12.21 12.35
N SER A 259 -16.21 11.07 12.54
CA SER A 259 -16.48 10.53 13.87
C SER A 259 -15.18 10.17 14.60
N ASP A 260 -15.22 10.11 15.94
CA ASP A 260 -14.02 9.78 16.72
C ASP A 260 -13.53 8.34 16.46
N GLU A 261 -14.43 7.41 16.13
CA GLU A 261 -14.03 6.06 15.69
C GLU A 261 -13.30 6.13 14.35
N PHE A 262 -13.78 6.95 13.42
CA PHE A 262 -13.10 7.12 12.14
C PHE A 262 -11.74 7.79 12.28
N LYS A 263 -11.61 8.78 13.19
CA LYS A 263 -10.30 9.36 13.54
C LYS A 263 -9.33 8.29 14.03
N ARG A 264 -9.76 7.38 14.92
CA ARG A 264 -8.90 6.28 15.40
C ARG A 264 -8.49 5.32 14.29
N CYS A 265 -9.40 5.02 13.36
CA CYS A 265 -9.06 4.23 12.17
C CYS A 265 -8.05 4.95 11.27
N ILE A 266 -8.16 6.28 11.11
CA ILE A 266 -7.17 7.08 10.37
C ILE A 266 -5.84 7.10 11.12
N SER A 267 -5.85 7.18 12.45
CA SER A 267 -4.62 7.08 13.26
C SER A 267 -3.94 5.71 13.13
N ALA A 268 -4.68 4.63 12.88
CA ALA A 268 -4.11 3.31 12.57
C ALA A 268 -3.32 3.30 11.23
N LEU A 269 -3.45 4.33 10.40
CA LEU A 269 -2.67 4.50 9.16
C LEU A 269 -1.30 5.13 9.40
N THR A 270 -0.94 5.47 10.64
CA THR A 270 0.34 6.07 10.99
C THR A 270 1.50 5.18 10.53
N GLY A 271 2.47 5.77 9.82
CA GLY A 271 3.58 5.04 9.19
C GLY A 271 3.25 4.38 7.84
N SER A 272 1.99 4.47 7.40
CA SER A 272 1.47 3.91 6.14
C SER A 272 0.78 4.95 5.25
N PHE A 273 0.96 6.25 5.52
CA PHE A 273 0.27 7.31 4.78
C PHE A 273 0.62 7.37 3.29
N GLN A 274 1.81 6.92 2.90
CA GLN A 274 2.26 6.88 1.50
C GLN A 274 1.41 5.97 0.58
N LYS A 275 0.65 5.03 1.15
CA LYS A 275 -0.28 4.16 0.40
C LYS A 275 -1.74 4.58 0.53
N VAL A 276 -2.01 5.72 1.18
CA VAL A 276 -3.37 6.23 1.40
C VAL A 276 -3.79 7.11 0.23
N GLN A 277 -4.91 6.75 -0.38
CA GLN A 277 -5.62 7.55 -1.38
C GLN A 277 -6.94 8.02 -0.77
N ILE A 278 -7.29 9.29 -0.97
CA ILE A 278 -8.51 9.87 -0.39
C ILE A 278 -9.54 10.00 -1.50
N LEU A 279 -10.75 9.49 -1.26
CA LEU A 279 -11.85 9.54 -2.21
C LEU A 279 -13.00 10.38 -1.65
N LEU A 280 -13.19 11.57 -2.22
CA LEU A 280 -14.34 12.43 -1.97
C LEU A 280 -15.46 12.06 -2.96
N ASN A 281 -16.30 11.12 -2.53
CA ASN A 281 -17.36 10.52 -3.33
C ASN A 281 -18.66 11.33 -3.28
N LYS A 282 -19.56 11.07 -4.23
CA LYS A 282 -20.86 11.75 -4.39
C LYS A 282 -20.71 13.25 -4.61
N ALA A 283 -19.69 13.68 -5.34
CA ALA A 283 -19.45 15.10 -5.61
C ALA A 283 -20.37 15.68 -6.69
N ASP A 284 -21.10 14.82 -7.42
CA ASP A 284 -21.88 15.17 -8.62
C ASP A 284 -23.10 16.05 -8.37
N ARG A 285 -23.53 16.27 -7.12
CA ARG A 285 -24.61 17.23 -6.82
C ARG A 285 -24.10 18.59 -6.33
N MET A 286 -22.78 18.77 -6.29
CA MET A 286 -22.16 20.01 -5.84
C MET A 286 -21.79 20.91 -7.00
N ASN A 287 -21.96 22.22 -6.81
CA ASN A 287 -21.33 23.19 -7.69
C ASN A 287 -19.85 23.39 -7.32
N THR A 288 -19.10 24.04 -8.22
CA THR A 288 -17.67 24.31 -8.07
C THR A 288 -17.32 25.00 -6.74
N GLN A 289 -18.12 25.97 -6.29
CA GLN A 289 -17.85 26.69 -5.04
C GLN A 289 -18.07 25.82 -3.79
N GLN A 290 -19.11 25.00 -3.78
CA GLN A 290 -19.39 24.06 -2.70
C GLN A 290 -18.29 23.02 -2.61
N LEU A 291 -17.88 22.45 -3.75
CA LEU A 291 -16.82 21.46 -3.82
C LEU A 291 -15.51 22.01 -3.25
N MET A 292 -15.10 23.22 -3.63
CA MET A 292 -13.87 23.84 -3.12
C MET A 292 -13.91 24.06 -1.60
N ARG A 293 -15.08 24.40 -1.03
CA ARG A 293 -15.26 24.55 0.43
C ARG A 293 -15.16 23.21 1.15
N VAL A 294 -15.83 22.19 0.61
CA VAL A 294 -15.84 20.80 1.13
C VAL A 294 -14.42 20.22 1.08
N HIS A 295 -13.74 20.34 -0.05
CA HIS A 295 -12.35 19.92 -0.20
C HIS A 295 -11.41 20.61 0.81
N GLY A 296 -11.52 21.94 0.96
CA GLY A 296 -10.73 22.68 1.95
C GLY A 296 -11.01 22.24 3.39
N ALA A 297 -12.28 22.01 3.74
CA ALA A 297 -12.67 21.54 5.07
C ALA A 297 -12.13 20.12 5.35
N LEU A 298 -12.19 19.22 4.36
CA LEU A 298 -11.65 17.87 4.45
C LEU A 298 -10.13 17.90 4.71
N MET A 299 -9.39 18.64 3.90
CA MET A 299 -7.93 18.74 4.05
C MET A 299 -7.52 19.35 5.39
N TRP A 300 -8.26 20.35 5.86
CA TRP A 300 -8.02 20.93 7.18
C TRP A 300 -8.29 19.94 8.31
N ALA A 301 -9.34 19.13 8.20
CA ALA A 301 -9.66 18.10 9.19
C ALA A 301 -8.61 16.98 9.21
N LEU A 302 -8.19 16.52 8.03
CA LEU A 302 -7.16 15.50 7.88
C LEU A 302 -5.79 15.96 8.36
N GLY A 303 -5.40 17.21 8.08
CA GLY A 303 -4.13 17.77 8.54
C GLY A 303 -3.99 17.86 10.08
N LYS A 304 -5.10 17.72 10.81
CA LYS A 304 -5.08 17.62 12.29
C LYS A 304 -4.91 16.19 12.80
N ILE A 305 -5.21 15.20 11.97
CA ILE A 305 -5.25 13.78 12.35
C ILE A 305 -4.05 13.04 11.77
N MET A 306 -3.68 13.34 10.53
CA MET A 306 -2.54 12.75 9.84
C MET A 306 -1.26 13.49 10.26
N GLU A 307 -0.42 12.80 11.03
CA GLU A 307 0.90 13.29 11.44
C GLU A 307 1.94 13.06 10.32
N SER A 308 1.60 13.45 9.09
CA SER A 308 2.49 13.36 7.93
C SER A 308 2.74 14.74 7.33
N PRO A 309 3.98 15.10 6.99
CA PRO A 309 4.26 16.32 6.22
C PRO A 309 3.76 16.20 4.77
N GLU A 310 3.51 14.98 4.28
CA GLU A 310 3.06 14.72 2.93
C GLU A 310 1.53 14.81 2.81
N VAL A 311 1.08 15.56 1.80
CA VAL A 311 -0.34 15.75 1.50
C VAL A 311 -0.83 14.58 0.66
N ALA A 312 -1.79 13.81 1.18
CA ALA A 312 -2.40 12.72 0.42
C ALA A 312 -3.19 13.25 -0.78
N ARG A 313 -3.15 12.50 -1.90
CA ARG A 313 -3.94 12.82 -3.10
C ARG A 313 -5.43 12.59 -2.80
N VAL A 314 -6.24 13.59 -3.15
CA VAL A 314 -7.70 13.52 -3.09
C VAL A 314 -8.25 13.36 -4.49
N TYR A 315 -9.04 12.31 -4.68
CA TYR A 315 -9.85 12.04 -5.85
C TYR A 315 -11.27 12.51 -5.61
N VAL A 316 -11.84 13.23 -6.58
CA VAL A 316 -13.18 13.80 -6.47
C VAL A 316 -14.07 13.27 -7.58
N GLY A 317 -15.25 12.77 -7.23
CA GLY A 317 -16.22 12.35 -8.23
C GLY A 317 -17.39 11.57 -7.65
N SER A 318 -18.08 10.86 -8.52
CA SER A 318 -19.13 9.90 -8.17
C SER A 318 -18.84 8.59 -8.87
N PHE A 319 -18.48 7.57 -8.10
CA PHE A 319 -17.93 6.31 -8.59
C PHE A 319 -19.02 5.23 -8.61
N TRP A 320 -19.93 5.36 -9.58
CA TRP A 320 -21.09 4.50 -9.77
C TRP A 320 -21.54 4.50 -11.23
N ASP A 321 -22.49 3.65 -11.58
CA ASP A 321 -23.00 3.49 -12.95
C ASP A 321 -24.08 4.51 -13.35
N GLU A 322 -24.52 5.35 -12.40
CA GLU A 322 -25.61 6.31 -12.60
C GLU A 322 -25.11 7.58 -13.31
N PRO A 323 -25.96 8.25 -14.12
CA PRO A 323 -25.59 9.50 -14.79
C PRO A 323 -25.29 10.61 -13.77
N LEU A 324 -24.26 11.41 -14.07
CA LEU A 324 -23.88 12.56 -13.23
C LEU A 324 -24.98 13.63 -13.22
N GLU A 325 -25.33 14.12 -12.03
CA GLU A 325 -26.33 15.19 -11.88
C GLU A 325 -25.80 16.57 -12.31
N ALA A 326 -24.53 16.90 -12.00
CA ALA A 326 -23.88 18.14 -12.42
C ALA A 326 -22.94 17.94 -13.62
N HIS A 327 -23.36 18.40 -14.79
CA HIS A 327 -22.56 18.30 -16.02
C HIS A 327 -21.34 19.25 -16.06
N GLU A 328 -21.32 20.32 -15.26
CA GLU A 328 -20.22 21.33 -15.29
C GLU A 328 -18.86 20.72 -14.92
N LEU A 329 -18.83 19.83 -13.92
CA LEU A 329 -17.62 19.22 -13.39
C LEU A 329 -17.34 17.83 -13.97
N ALA A 330 -18.13 17.36 -14.94
CA ALA A 330 -18.02 16.02 -15.49
C ALA A 330 -16.61 15.72 -16.02
N GLY A 331 -15.99 16.68 -16.72
CA GLY A 331 -14.63 16.53 -17.23
C GLY A 331 -13.55 16.46 -16.14
N LEU A 332 -13.80 17.05 -14.96
CA LEU A 332 -12.92 16.90 -13.80
C LEU A 332 -13.09 15.50 -13.18
N PHE A 333 -14.34 15.09 -12.94
CA PHE A 333 -14.64 13.79 -12.31
C PHE A 333 -14.13 12.62 -13.15
N GLU A 334 -14.24 12.70 -14.48
CA GLU A 334 -13.71 11.66 -15.37
C GLU A 334 -12.19 11.56 -15.27
N ARG A 335 -11.48 12.68 -15.27
CA ARG A 335 -10.01 12.69 -15.12
C ARG A 335 -9.55 12.16 -13.76
N GLU A 336 -10.21 12.56 -12.68
CA GLU A 336 -9.92 12.07 -11.33
C GLU A 336 -10.19 10.55 -11.21
N LYS A 337 -11.23 10.07 -11.89
CA LYS A 337 -11.54 8.63 -11.98
C LYS A 337 -10.47 7.88 -12.76
N ASP A 338 -10.08 8.37 -13.93
CA ASP A 338 -9.04 7.79 -14.77
C ASP A 338 -7.69 7.73 -14.03
N ASP A 339 -7.32 8.79 -13.31
CA ASP A 339 -6.11 8.84 -12.49
C ASP A 339 -6.12 7.74 -11.42
N LEU A 340 -7.24 7.57 -10.69
CA LEU A 340 -7.38 6.53 -9.66
C LEU A 340 -7.31 5.13 -10.27
N TYR A 341 -7.96 4.90 -11.40
CA TYR A 341 -7.99 3.60 -12.06
C TYR A 341 -6.63 3.22 -12.62
N THR A 342 -5.92 4.19 -13.18
CA THR A 342 -4.52 4.02 -13.61
C THR A 342 -3.64 3.58 -12.44
N GLN A 343 -3.78 4.22 -11.27
CA GLN A 343 -3.05 3.78 -10.07
C GLN A 343 -3.38 2.35 -9.66
N ILE A 344 -4.67 1.98 -9.64
CA ILE A 344 -5.10 0.61 -9.31
C ILE A 344 -4.52 -0.40 -10.31
N GLN A 345 -4.52 -0.06 -11.61
CA GLN A 345 -3.96 -0.90 -12.67
C GLN A 345 -2.45 -1.13 -12.53
N HIS A 346 -1.71 -0.16 -11.97
CA HIS A 346 -0.27 -0.29 -11.73
C HIS A 346 0.08 -1.11 -10.47
N LEU A 347 -0.86 -1.30 -9.54
CA LEU A 347 -0.61 -2.00 -8.27
C LEU A 347 0.00 -3.41 -8.39
N PRO A 348 -0.45 -4.30 -9.29
CA PRO A 348 0.11 -5.66 -9.39
C PRO A 348 1.61 -5.65 -9.68
N ARG A 349 2.05 -4.70 -10.51
CA ARG A 349 3.44 -4.54 -10.89
C ARG A 349 4.26 -3.92 -9.76
N SER A 350 3.80 -2.82 -9.18
CA SER A 350 4.50 -2.16 -8.06
C SER A 350 4.60 -3.08 -6.84
N ALA A 351 3.55 -3.85 -6.54
CA ALA A 351 3.55 -4.85 -5.47
C ALA A 351 4.53 -5.99 -5.72
N THR A 352 4.72 -6.40 -6.98
CA THR A 352 5.75 -7.40 -7.34
C THR A 352 7.15 -6.86 -7.05
N VAL A 353 7.46 -5.63 -7.45
CA VAL A 353 8.73 -4.96 -7.14
C VAL A 353 8.93 -4.84 -5.62
N GLN A 354 7.87 -4.46 -4.90
CA GLN A 354 7.90 -4.34 -3.44
C GLN A 354 8.23 -5.68 -2.78
N LYS A 355 7.60 -6.78 -3.19
CA LYS A 355 7.92 -8.13 -2.68
C LYS A 355 9.37 -8.55 -2.92
N ILE A 356 9.92 -8.22 -4.10
CA ILE A 356 11.34 -8.47 -4.40
C ILE A 356 12.23 -7.68 -3.43
N ASN A 357 11.92 -6.39 -3.23
CA ASN A 357 12.65 -5.52 -2.33
C ASN A 357 12.56 -5.98 -0.86
N ASP A 358 11.39 -6.46 -0.43
CA ASP A 358 11.17 -6.95 0.92
C ASP A 358 11.93 -8.26 1.17
N LEU A 359 11.92 -9.19 0.21
CA LEU A 359 12.75 -10.40 0.29
C LEU A 359 14.25 -10.03 0.32
N SER A 360 14.67 -9.04 -0.46
CA SER A 360 16.04 -8.51 -0.44
C SER A 360 16.44 -7.97 0.92
N ARG A 361 15.59 -7.13 1.52
CA ARG A 361 15.80 -6.54 2.85
C ARG A 361 15.86 -7.63 3.92
N ARG A 362 14.92 -8.59 3.87
CA ARG A 362 14.90 -9.73 4.78
C ARG A 362 16.17 -10.57 4.66
N ALA A 363 16.63 -10.87 3.44
CA ALA A 363 17.86 -11.62 3.21
C ALA A 363 19.10 -10.92 3.79
N ARG A 364 19.22 -9.59 3.64
CA ARG A 364 20.32 -8.82 4.25
C ARG A 364 20.26 -8.87 5.79
N LEU A 365 19.07 -8.73 6.38
CA LEU A 365 18.87 -8.83 7.82
C LEU A 365 19.19 -10.23 8.37
N VAL A 366 18.80 -11.29 7.67
CA VAL A 366 19.13 -12.67 8.05
C VAL A 366 20.65 -12.88 8.01
N LYS A 367 21.32 -12.36 6.98
CA LYS A 367 22.79 -12.43 6.87
C LYS A 367 23.48 -11.69 8.01
N SER A 368 23.10 -10.44 8.29
CA SER A 368 23.68 -9.64 9.37
C SER A 368 23.45 -10.29 10.75
N HIS A 369 22.23 -10.80 10.99
CA HIS A 369 21.87 -11.56 12.19
C HIS A 369 22.73 -12.81 12.38
N ALA A 370 22.85 -13.66 11.35
CA ALA A 370 23.62 -14.90 11.43
C ALA A 370 25.12 -14.63 11.68
N LEU A 371 25.69 -13.61 11.03
CA LEU A 371 27.09 -13.21 11.23
C LEU A 371 27.33 -12.62 12.62
N LEU A 372 26.37 -11.85 13.15
CA LEU A 372 26.42 -11.34 14.52
C LEU A 372 26.44 -12.48 15.53
N LEU A 373 25.54 -13.46 15.42
CA LEU A 373 25.49 -14.60 16.34
C LEU A 373 26.79 -15.42 16.29
N GLU A 374 27.36 -15.62 15.09
CA GLU A 374 28.65 -16.30 14.94
C GLU A 374 29.80 -15.53 15.60
N HIS A 375 29.82 -14.20 15.47
CA HIS A 375 30.85 -13.38 16.13
C HIS A 375 30.70 -13.39 17.65
N LEU A 376 29.47 -13.28 18.16
CA LEU A 376 29.18 -13.40 19.58
C LEU A 376 29.63 -14.76 20.12
N ARG A 377 29.27 -15.85 19.43
CA ARG A 377 29.70 -17.21 19.77
C ARG A 377 31.22 -17.34 19.82
N ASN A 378 31.92 -16.83 18.80
CA ASN A 378 33.39 -16.92 18.72
C ASN A 378 34.10 -16.02 19.75
N SER A 379 33.41 -15.02 20.28
CA SER A 379 33.93 -14.12 21.32
C SER A 379 33.74 -14.68 22.75
N MET A 380 33.11 -15.84 22.90
CA MET A 380 32.86 -16.47 24.20
C MET A 380 34.04 -17.35 24.66
N PRO A 381 34.48 -17.26 25.92
CA PRO A 381 35.55 -18.12 26.45
C PRO A 381 35.06 -19.56 26.63
N SER A 382 35.94 -20.53 26.37
CA SER A 382 35.57 -21.95 26.39
C SER A 382 35.36 -22.56 27.78
N ILE A 383 35.89 -21.95 28.86
CA ILE A 383 35.99 -22.61 30.19
C ILE A 383 35.44 -21.77 31.34
N PHE A 384 35.82 -20.50 31.49
CA PHE A 384 35.43 -19.67 32.63
C PHE A 384 35.09 -18.24 32.19
N GLY A 385 34.22 -17.56 32.93
CA GLY A 385 33.85 -16.16 32.68
C GLY A 385 32.82 -15.94 31.57
N GLN A 386 32.13 -16.98 31.10
CA GLN A 386 31.15 -16.89 30.01
C GLN A 386 30.04 -15.87 30.29
N ALA A 387 29.43 -15.90 31.48
CA ALA A 387 28.37 -14.96 31.85
C ALA A 387 28.86 -13.50 31.85
N GLN A 388 30.05 -13.26 32.42
CA GLN A 388 30.64 -11.91 32.46
C GLN A 388 31.00 -11.39 31.07
N GLN A 389 31.54 -12.26 30.20
CA GLN A 389 31.81 -11.92 28.81
C GLN A 389 30.54 -11.63 28.03
N TRP A 390 29.48 -12.44 28.22
CA TRP A 390 28.19 -12.23 27.57
C TRP A 390 27.59 -10.88 27.95
N GLU A 391 27.56 -10.55 29.24
CA GLU A 391 27.09 -9.24 29.71
C GLU A 391 27.90 -8.08 29.14
N ASP A 392 29.22 -8.24 29.01
CA ASP A 392 30.07 -7.22 28.40
C ASP A 392 29.75 -7.03 26.91
N LEU A 393 29.63 -8.12 26.15
CA LEU A 393 29.25 -8.10 24.73
C LEU A 393 27.89 -7.41 24.52
N LEU A 394 26.90 -7.70 25.37
CA LEU A 394 25.59 -7.05 25.32
C LEU A 394 25.63 -5.57 25.71
N ARG A 395 26.52 -5.19 26.65
CA ARG A 395 26.72 -3.78 27.03
C ARG A 395 27.32 -2.97 25.89
N ARG A 396 28.24 -3.57 25.12
CA ARG A 396 28.93 -2.92 23.99
C ARG A 396 28.41 -3.36 22.62
N LEU A 397 27.17 -3.82 22.53
CA LEU A 397 26.57 -4.37 21.30
C LEU A 397 26.69 -3.43 20.07
N PRO A 398 26.52 -2.10 20.19
CA PRO A 398 26.77 -1.20 19.06
C PRO A 398 28.20 -1.26 18.52
N SER A 399 29.20 -1.40 19.40
CA SER A 399 30.59 -1.59 19.00
C SER A 399 30.81 -2.96 18.36
N VAL A 400 30.14 -3.99 18.86
CA VAL A 400 30.18 -5.35 18.27
C VAL A 400 29.63 -5.32 16.83
N TYR A 401 28.58 -4.55 16.55
CA TYR A 401 28.08 -4.39 15.18
C TYR A 401 29.13 -3.79 14.26
N LEU A 402 29.88 -2.79 14.73
CA LEU A 402 30.98 -2.19 13.98
C LEU A 402 32.09 -3.20 13.69
N GLU A 403 32.47 -4.02 14.67
CA GLU A 403 33.45 -5.11 14.49
C GLU A 403 32.99 -6.10 13.41
N VAL A 404 31.73 -6.56 13.48
CA VAL A 404 31.16 -7.51 12.50
C VAL A 404 31.07 -6.88 11.12
N SER A 405 30.62 -5.63 11.03
CA SER A 405 30.52 -4.87 9.78
C SER A 405 31.88 -4.76 9.09
N GLN A 406 32.93 -4.37 9.82
CA GLN A 406 34.28 -4.25 9.29
C GLN A 406 34.86 -5.61 8.85
N LYS A 407 34.63 -6.66 9.62
CA LYS A 407 35.16 -8.00 9.35
C LYS A 407 34.48 -8.69 8.15
N SER A 408 33.18 -8.49 7.99
CA SER A 408 32.35 -9.23 7.02
C SER A 408 31.91 -8.41 5.81
N GLY A 409 32.15 -7.09 5.80
CA GLY A 409 31.75 -6.18 4.74
C GLY A 409 30.23 -5.93 4.67
N VAL A 410 29.50 -6.24 5.75
CA VAL A 410 28.05 -5.98 5.84
C VAL A 410 27.81 -4.54 6.28
N PRO A 411 26.98 -3.75 5.58
CA PRO A 411 26.62 -2.40 6.00
C PRO A 411 26.00 -2.36 7.40
N LEU A 412 26.35 -1.33 8.19
CA LEU A 412 25.77 -1.13 9.52
C LEU A 412 24.24 -0.99 9.50
N GLY A 413 23.68 -0.42 8.42
CA GLY A 413 22.24 -0.25 8.26
C GLY A 413 21.45 -1.55 8.05
N ASP A 414 22.11 -2.67 7.77
CA ASP A 414 21.46 -3.99 7.66
C ASP A 414 21.31 -4.69 9.03
N PHE A 415 21.91 -4.15 10.09
CA PHE A 415 21.77 -4.70 11.44
C PHE A 415 20.46 -4.22 12.09
N PRO A 416 19.83 -5.06 12.94
CA PRO A 416 18.61 -4.69 13.67
C PRO A 416 18.92 -3.61 14.72
N ASP A 417 17.89 -2.93 15.20
CA ASP A 417 18.02 -1.99 16.33
C ASP A 417 18.73 -2.65 17.52
N SER A 418 19.76 -1.97 18.04
CA SER A 418 20.65 -2.54 19.05
C SER A 418 19.94 -2.77 20.38
N GLU A 419 19.00 -1.92 20.77
CA GLU A 419 18.28 -2.09 22.04
C GLU A 419 17.29 -3.25 21.97
N SER A 420 16.53 -3.37 20.89
CA SER A 420 15.65 -4.52 20.66
C SER A 420 16.44 -5.83 20.61
N MET A 421 17.58 -5.85 19.92
CA MET A 421 18.43 -7.03 19.82
C MET A 421 19.03 -7.42 21.17
N LYS A 422 19.49 -6.43 21.95
CA LYS A 422 20.04 -6.64 23.30
C LYS A 422 19.02 -7.28 24.24
N GLN A 423 17.77 -6.81 24.23
CA GLN A 423 16.70 -7.37 25.05
C GLN A 423 16.44 -8.85 24.72
N LYS A 424 16.39 -9.19 23.43
CA LYS A 424 16.17 -10.57 22.96
C LYS A 424 17.37 -11.47 23.28
N LEU A 425 18.59 -10.98 23.07
CA LEU A 425 19.82 -11.70 23.40
C LEU A 425 19.98 -11.92 24.91
N ALA A 426 19.53 -11.00 25.76
CA ALA A 426 19.56 -11.18 27.22
C ALA A 426 18.71 -12.37 27.70
N MET A 427 17.66 -12.73 26.95
CA MET A 427 16.81 -13.90 27.20
C MET A 427 17.31 -15.17 26.52
N THR A 428 18.38 -15.08 25.72
CA THR A 428 18.91 -16.20 24.94
C THR A 428 19.98 -16.96 25.72
N ASP A 429 19.93 -18.30 25.65
CA ASP A 429 20.97 -19.17 26.17
C ASP A 429 22.20 -19.15 25.25
N TYR A 430 23.24 -18.41 25.64
CA TYR A 430 24.46 -18.22 24.85
C TYR A 430 25.21 -19.55 24.56
N SER A 431 24.98 -20.60 25.34
CA SER A 431 25.60 -21.92 25.11
C SER A 431 25.01 -22.63 23.87
N LYS A 432 23.80 -22.23 23.46
CA LYS A 432 23.05 -22.80 22.34
C LYS A 432 23.15 -21.98 21.07
N LEU A 433 24.00 -20.95 21.03
CA LEU A 433 24.20 -20.18 19.80
C LEU A 433 24.61 -21.11 18.65
N PRO A 434 23.96 -21.05 17.48
CA PRO A 434 24.24 -21.94 16.37
C PRO A 434 25.63 -21.66 15.77
N ARG A 435 26.21 -22.64 15.07
CA ARG A 435 27.40 -22.40 14.21
C ARG A 435 26.90 -21.93 12.85
N LEU A 436 27.58 -20.97 12.27
CA LEU A 436 27.27 -20.53 10.92
C LEU A 436 27.63 -21.59 9.87
N ASP A 437 26.65 -22.01 9.08
CA ASP A 437 26.90 -22.82 7.89
C ASP A 437 27.26 -21.89 6.71
N GLN A 438 28.56 -21.89 6.37
CA GLN A 438 29.08 -21.05 5.30
C GLN A 438 28.45 -21.35 3.94
N LYS A 439 28.05 -22.60 3.67
CA LYS A 439 27.39 -22.97 2.40
C LYS A 439 26.02 -22.32 2.27
N LYS A 440 25.29 -22.19 3.39
CA LYS A 440 23.99 -21.50 3.41
C LYS A 440 24.16 -19.99 3.21
N VAL A 441 25.21 -19.40 3.77
CA VAL A 441 25.57 -17.99 3.53
C VAL A 441 25.92 -17.76 2.07
N GLU A 442 26.65 -18.68 1.43
CA GLU A 442 26.95 -18.62 -0.01
C GLU A 442 25.66 -18.66 -0.85
N LYS A 443 24.72 -19.56 -0.57
CA LYS A 443 23.41 -19.59 -1.24
C LYS A 443 22.66 -18.26 -1.12
N LEU A 444 22.65 -17.66 0.07
CA LEU A 444 22.04 -16.35 0.31
C LEU A 444 22.78 -15.24 -0.47
N ASN A 445 24.10 -15.30 -0.58
CA ASN A 445 24.85 -14.36 -1.41
C ASN A 445 24.48 -14.48 -2.89
N VAL A 446 24.22 -15.69 -3.41
CA VAL A 446 23.72 -15.86 -4.80
C VAL A 446 22.32 -15.27 -4.95
N LEU A 447 21.45 -15.42 -3.94
CA LEU A 447 20.13 -14.76 -3.92
C LEU A 447 20.25 -13.25 -4.09
N LEU A 448 21.14 -12.62 -3.31
CA LEU A 448 21.34 -11.16 -3.35
C LEU A 448 22.04 -10.67 -4.63
N SER A 449 23.03 -11.41 -5.14
CA SER A 449 23.89 -10.95 -6.23
C SER A 449 23.40 -11.32 -7.62
N ASN A 450 22.61 -12.40 -7.76
CA ASN A 450 22.18 -12.92 -9.05
C ASN A 450 20.65 -13.01 -9.16
N ASP A 451 19.99 -13.71 -8.24
CA ASP A 451 18.55 -14.00 -8.38
C ASP A 451 17.69 -12.74 -8.33
N ILE A 452 17.89 -11.90 -7.30
CA ILE A 452 17.11 -10.67 -7.12
C ILE A 452 17.30 -9.71 -8.31
N PRO A 453 18.53 -9.40 -8.76
CA PRO A 453 18.73 -8.61 -9.97
C PRO A 453 18.11 -9.24 -11.22
N SER A 454 18.09 -10.57 -11.33
CA SER A 454 17.46 -11.26 -12.46
C SER A 454 15.94 -11.10 -12.44
N LEU A 455 15.31 -11.24 -11.27
CA LEU A 455 13.87 -11.02 -11.09
C LEU A 455 13.47 -9.57 -11.40
N LEU A 456 14.27 -8.59 -10.98
CA LEU A 456 13.99 -7.17 -11.26
C LEU A 456 14.00 -6.85 -12.76
N ARG A 457 14.82 -7.53 -13.57
CA ARG A 457 14.83 -7.35 -15.03
C ARG A 457 13.60 -7.91 -15.72
N LEU A 458 12.91 -8.86 -15.09
CA LEU A 458 11.68 -9.47 -15.61
C LEU A 458 10.46 -8.60 -15.36
N VAL A 459 10.52 -7.74 -14.35
CA VAL A 459 9.51 -6.69 -14.19
C VAL A 459 9.80 -5.65 -15.28
N PRO A 460 8.86 -5.36 -16.19
CA PRO A 460 9.09 -4.37 -17.25
C PRO A 460 9.59 -3.05 -16.63
N ALA A 461 10.37 -2.25 -17.38
CA ALA A 461 10.79 -0.91 -16.96
C ALA A 461 9.66 0.11 -17.18
N GLU A 462 9.54 1.14 -16.33
CA GLU A 462 8.63 2.27 -16.58
C GLU A 462 9.19 3.07 -17.75
N GLU A 463 8.41 3.24 -18.83
CA GLU A 463 8.57 4.42 -19.67
C GLU A 463 7.86 5.55 -18.92
N PHE A 464 8.67 6.46 -18.37
CA PHE A 464 8.19 7.67 -17.70
C PHE A 464 7.67 8.71 -18.69
#